data_AF-A0A2N6DFW8-F1
#
_entry.id   AF-A0A2N6DFW8-F1
#
_cell.length_a   1.000
_cell.length_b   1.000
_cell.length_c   1.000
_cell.angle_alpha   90.00
_cell.angle_beta   90.00
_cell.angle_gamma   90.00
#
_symmetry.space_group_name_H-M   'P 1'
#
loop_
_entity.id
_entity.type
_entity.pdbx_description
1 polymer ?
#
loop_
_entity_poly.entity_id
_entity_poly.type
_entity_poly.pdbx_seq_one_letter_code
_entity_poly.pdbx_strand_id
1 'polypeptide(L)' 'MFKAAEKEFDIDMNSSVMIGDKKSDVQAVKNAGVAFNILVKSKYASEPLPEADFFAADLHEAEQALRNYCEA' A
#
# COMPACT_ATOMS: atom_id res chain seq x y z
N MET A 1 -9.22 6.81 -8.62
CA MET A 1 -9.69 5.85 -7.61
C MET A 1 -9.43 6.38 -6.20
N PHE A 2 -8.18 6.41 -5.71
CA PHE A 2 -7.89 6.83 -4.32
C PHE A 2 -8.38 8.24 -3.95
N LYS A 3 -8.09 9.27 -4.76
CA LYS A 3 -8.63 10.63 -4.54
C LYS A 3 -10.16 10.73 -4.62
N ALA A 4 -10.80 9.81 -5.33
CA ALA A 4 -12.27 9.76 -5.36
C ALA A 4 -12.78 9.17 -4.03
N ALA A 5 -12.15 8.10 -3.53
CA ALA A 5 -12.46 7.50 -2.24
C ALA A 5 -12.19 8.47 -1.07
N GLU A 6 -11.08 9.20 -1.10
CA GLU A 6 -10.76 10.29 -0.16
C GLU A 6 -11.96 11.25 -0.01
N LYS A 7 -12.47 11.75 -1.15
CA LYS A 7 -13.59 12.69 -1.17
C LYS A 7 -14.94 12.06 -0.81
N GLU A 8 -15.19 10.83 -1.26
CA GLU A 8 -16.49 10.15 -1.09
C GLU A 8 -16.70 9.70 0.36
N PHE A 9 -15.62 9.27 1.02
CA PHE A 9 -15.68 8.64 2.34
C PHE A 9 -14.98 9.46 3.44
N ASP A 10 -14.52 10.68 3.13
CA ASP A 10 -13.79 11.56 4.06
C ASP A 10 -12.61 10.85 4.73
N ILE A 11 -11.81 10.16 3.91
CA ILE A 11 -10.67 9.35 4.37
C ILE A 11 -9.44 10.23 4.52
N ASP A 12 -8.79 10.18 5.68
CA ASP A 12 -7.43 10.71 5.84
C ASP A 12 -6.41 9.78 5.16
N MET A 13 -5.92 10.22 4.00
CA MET A 13 -4.94 9.47 3.22
C MET A 13 -3.61 9.34 3.98
N ASN A 14 -3.23 10.34 4.76
CA ASN A 14 -1.97 10.34 5.52
C ASN A 14 -2.02 9.40 6.74
N SER A 15 -3.20 8.95 7.16
CA SER A 15 -3.35 7.87 8.15
C SER A 15 -3.75 6.53 7.51
N SER A 16 -3.72 6.44 6.18
CA SER A 16 -4.17 5.25 5.44
C SER A 16 -3.00 4.37 5.00
N VAL A 17 -3.33 3.11 4.72
CA VAL A 17 -2.40 2.11 4.19
C VAL A 17 -2.99 1.50 2.91
N MET A 18 -2.15 1.27 1.91
CA MET A 18 -2.54 0.49 0.73
C MET A 18 -1.84 -0.86 0.71
N ILE A 19 -2.60 -1.92 0.41
CA ILE A 19 -2.08 -3.25 0.13
C ILE A 19 -2.56 -3.62 -1.28
N GLY A 20 -1.62 -3.87 -2.19
CA GLY A 20 -1.91 -4.11 -3.61
C GLY A 20 -0.83 -4.97 -4.25
N ASP A 21 -1.11 -5.52 -5.42
CA ASP A 21 -0.22 -6.50 -6.07
C ASP A 21 0.35 -6.01 -7.40
N LYS A 22 0.04 -4.77 -7.79
CA LYS A 22 0.54 -4.16 -9.02
C LYS A 22 1.37 -2.92 -8.74
N LYS A 23 2.35 -2.70 -9.60
CA LYS A 23 3.10 -1.43 -9.69
C LYS A 23 2.19 -0.21 -9.82
N SER A 24 1.09 -0.33 -10.56
CA SER A 24 0.13 0.76 -10.73
C SER A 24 -0.52 1.19 -9.42
N ASP A 25 -0.73 0.27 -8.48
CA ASP A 25 -1.32 0.58 -7.19
C ASP A 25 -0.35 1.43 -6.38
N VAL A 26 0.93 1.01 -6.30
CA VAL A 26 2.02 1.72 -5.61
C VAL A 26 2.16 3.15 -6.13
N GLN A 27 2.22 3.32 -7.45
CA GLN A 27 2.33 4.65 -8.05
C GLN A 27 1.09 5.51 -7.82
N ALA A 28 -0.11 4.92 -7.88
CA ALA A 28 -1.35 5.64 -7.67
C ALA A 28 -1.48 6.14 -6.22
N VAL A 29 -1.04 5.37 -5.22
CA VAL A 29 -1.16 5.78 -3.82
C VAL A 29 -0.11 6.78 -3.36
N LYS A 30 1.12 6.72 -3.89
CA LYS A 30 2.11 7.78 -3.65
C LYS A 30 1.60 9.14 -4.15
N ASN A 31 0.93 9.17 -5.30
CA ASN A 31 0.29 10.38 -5.83
C ASN A 31 -0.96 10.83 -5.06
N ALA A 32 -1.55 9.93 -4.26
CA ALA A 32 -2.72 10.19 -3.45
C ALA A 32 -2.38 10.54 -1.99
N GLY A 33 -1.10 10.53 -1.60
CA GLY A 33 -0.68 10.90 -0.25
C GLY A 33 -0.93 9.81 0.80
N VAL A 34 -1.00 8.54 0.39
CA VAL A 34 -1.07 7.42 1.36
C VAL A 34 0.26 7.30 2.09
N ALA A 35 0.22 7.20 3.42
CA ALA A 35 1.43 7.19 4.24
C ALA A 35 2.26 5.91 4.12
N PHE A 36 1.60 4.76 4.02
CA PHE A 36 2.29 3.47 3.94
C PHE A 36 1.69 2.59 2.85
N ASN A 37 2.55 1.92 2.07
CA ASN A 37 2.09 1.07 0.99
C ASN A 37 2.89 -0.24 0.90
N ILE A 38 2.14 -1.33 0.75
CA ILE A 38 2.65 -2.70 0.72
C ILE A 38 2.35 -3.30 -0.64
N LEU A 39 3.40 -3.72 -1.34
CA LEU A 39 3.31 -4.50 -2.57
C LEU A 39 3.33 -5.99 -2.21
N VAL A 40 2.30 -6.72 -2.59
CA VAL A 40 2.20 -8.17 -2.35
C VAL A 40 2.63 -8.92 -3.60
N LYS A 41 3.47 -9.95 -3.41
CA LYS A 41 3.93 -10.84 -4.47
C LYS A 41 2.73 -11.51 -5.12
N SER A 42 2.65 -11.39 -6.44
CA SER A 42 1.63 -12.07 -7.24
C SER A 42 2.15 -12.31 -8.66
N LYS A 43 1.26 -12.72 -9.57
CA LYS A 43 1.57 -12.81 -11.00
C LYS A 43 1.86 -11.45 -11.66
N TYR A 44 1.53 -10.33 -11.01
CA TYR A 44 1.77 -8.99 -11.55
C TYR A 44 2.99 -8.29 -10.94
N ALA A 45 3.50 -8.78 -9.81
CA ALA A 45 4.72 -8.30 -9.16
C ALA A 45 5.44 -9.47 -8.49
N SER A 46 6.58 -9.89 -9.04
CA SER A 46 7.41 -10.96 -8.47
C SER A 46 8.62 -10.45 -7.69
N GLU A 47 8.93 -9.16 -7.82
CA GLU A 47 10.12 -8.49 -7.28
C GLU A 47 9.72 -7.20 -6.53
N PRO A 48 10.51 -6.76 -5.55
CA PRO A 48 10.29 -5.52 -4.84
C PRO A 48 10.37 -4.30 -5.76
N LEU A 49 9.60 -3.26 -5.44
CA LEU A 49 9.68 -1.95 -6.09
C LEU A 49 10.29 -0.94 -5.13
N PRO A 50 11.24 -0.09 -5.57
CA PRO A 50 11.81 0.97 -4.72
C PRO A 50 10.78 1.96 -4.16
N GLU A 51 9.63 2.06 -4.82
CA GLU A 51 8.53 2.97 -4.48
C GLU A 51 7.59 2.37 -3.41
N ALA A 52 7.66 1.05 -3.19
CA ALA A 52 6.88 0.37 -2.16
C ALA A 52 7.60 0.50 -0.81
N ASP A 53 6.85 0.76 0.25
CA ASP A 53 7.44 0.86 1.60
C ASP A 53 7.73 -0.53 2.17
N PHE A 54 7.00 -1.55 1.72
CA PHE A 54 7.24 -2.96 2.02
C PHE A 54 6.89 -3.87 0.84
N PHE A 55 7.63 -4.97 0.66
CA PHE A 55 7.29 -6.03 -0.30
C PHE A 55 7.02 -7.33 0.47
N ALA A 56 5.78 -7.81 0.41
CA ALA A 56 5.33 -8.99 1.14
C ALA A 56 5.18 -10.20 0.18
N ALA A 57 5.58 -11.39 0.61
CA ALA A 57 5.40 -12.63 -0.14
C ALA A 57 3.94 -13.05 -0.24
N ASP A 58 3.10 -12.68 0.74
CA ASP A 58 1.67 -12.93 0.77
C ASP A 58 0.94 -11.94 1.71
N LEU A 59 -0.37 -12.11 1.88
CA LEU A 59 -1.18 -11.26 2.76
C LEU A 59 -0.88 -11.47 4.25
N HIS A 60 -0.34 -12.62 4.66
CA HIS A 60 0.04 -12.84 6.05
C HIS A 60 1.27 -12.01 6.40
N GLU A 61 2.28 -11.98 5.53
CA GLU A 61 3.44 -11.11 5.72
C GLU A 61 3.07 -9.62 5.62
N ALA A 62 2.13 -9.25 4.73
CA ALA A 62 1.62 -7.88 4.66
C ALA A 62 0.96 -7.44 5.97
N GLU A 63 0.22 -8.33 6.63
CA GLU A 63 -0.41 -8.07 7.92
C GLU A 63 0.62 -7.89 9.05
N GLN A 64 1.68 -8.71 9.06
CA GLN A 64 2.79 -8.56 9.99
C GLN A 64 3.51 -7.22 9.81
N ALA A 65 3.77 -6.83 8.56
CA ALA A 65 4.38 -5.54 8.24
C ALA A 65 3.50 -4.36 8.70
N LEU A 66 2.18 -4.48 8.54
CA LEU A 66 1.23 -3.48 9.03
C LEU A 66 1.25 -3.36 10.56
N ARG A 67 1.28 -4.48 11.30
CA ARG A 67 1.39 -4.43 12.77
C ARG A 67 2.65 -3.69 13.21
N ASN A 68 3.79 -4.05 12.62
CA ASN A 68 5.07 -3.43 12.95
C ASN A 68 5.07 -1.93 12.64
N TYR A 69 4.42 -1.51 11.56
CA TYR A 69 4.29 -0.10 11.19
C TYR A 69 3.41 0.68 12.18
N CYS A 70 2.31 0.09 12.66
CA CYS A 70 1.40 0.75 13.59
C CYS A 70 1.93 0.81 15.04
N GLU A 71 2.87 -0.06 15.39
CA GLU A 71 3.51 -0.10 16.72
C GLU A 71 4.79 0.77 16.81
N ALA A 72 5.27 1.29 15.69
CA ALA A 72 6.47 2.14 15.58
C ALA A 72 6.19 3.62 15.85
#